data_AF-A0AAW8MF43-F1
#
_entry.id   AF-A0AAW8MF43-F1
#
_cell.length_a   1.000
_cell.length_b   1.000
_cell.length_c   1.000
_cell.angle_alpha   90.00
_cell.angle_beta   90.00
_cell.angle_gamma   90.00
#
_symmetry.space_group_name_H-M   'P 1'
#
loop_
_entity.id
_entity.type
_entity.pdbx_description
1 polymer ?
#
loop_
_entity_poly.entity_id
_entity_poly.type
_entity_poly.pdbx_seq_one_letter_code
_entity_poly.pdbx_strand_id
1 'polypeptide(L)'
;MAQYGGYRIEDEPRPGALAKWAVAPFWPLLGLMLGGAWLGLPWFVFNAIAVGSPTRVREWGLAALCLVGSLLIGLGLLQLVGAGYIQSQAQIQYALLTLVVWKLAIGYLLFMQQNATIEIYQYYGGVLNRFGLPVVLVGAFVLKGMVIKWVPATLWYLVVS
;
A
#
# COMPACT_ATOMS: atom_id res chain seq x y z
N MET A 1 22.35 -18.99 22.94
CA MET A 1 21.42 -20.13 22.76
C MET A 1 21.83 -20.83 21.47
N ALA A 2 22.01 -22.15 21.52
CA ALA A 2 22.62 -22.94 20.47
C ALA A 2 21.90 -22.82 19.13
N GLN A 3 22.63 -22.49 18.06
CA GLN A 3 22.16 -22.64 16.68
C GLN A 3 22.20 -24.12 16.32
N TYR A 4 21.10 -24.82 16.59
CA TYR A 4 20.82 -26.05 15.86
C TYR A 4 20.47 -25.66 14.43
N GLY A 5 21.16 -26.23 13.44
CA GLY A 5 20.75 -26.22 12.03
C GLY A 5 19.47 -27.02 11.85
N GLY A 6 18.39 -26.56 12.49
CA GLY A 6 17.07 -27.16 12.42
C GLY A 6 16.45 -26.91 11.06
N TYR A 7 15.75 -27.91 10.54
CA TYR A 7 14.89 -27.77 9.38
C TYR A 7 14.00 -26.54 9.53
N ARG A 8 14.03 -25.67 8.52
CA ARG A 8 13.28 -24.43 8.49
C ARG A 8 12.34 -24.45 7.29
N ILE A 9 11.08 -24.12 7.52
CA ILE A 9 10.09 -24.04 6.45
C ILE A 9 10.43 -22.82 5.58
N GLU A 10 10.42 -22.98 4.26
CA GLU A 10 10.82 -21.90 3.32
C GLU A 10 9.96 -20.64 3.45
N ASP A 11 8.69 -20.81 3.83
CA ASP A 11 7.70 -19.74 4.02
C ASP A 11 7.80 -19.04 5.39
N GLU A 12 8.73 -19.45 6.24
CA GLU A 12 8.86 -18.88 7.57
C GLU A 12 9.44 -17.45 7.50
N PRO A 13 8.73 -16.43 8.06
CA PRO A 13 9.20 -15.05 8.06
C PRO A 13 10.51 -14.89 8.85
N ARG A 14 11.32 -13.92 8.45
CA ARG A 14 12.62 -13.61 9.08
C ARG A 14 12.57 -12.26 9.78
N PRO A 15 11.91 -12.16 10.95
CA PRO A 15 11.70 -10.88 11.60
C PRO A 15 13.03 -10.23 11.99
N GLY A 16 13.22 -8.99 11.54
CA GLY A 16 14.36 -8.16 11.93
C GLY A 16 14.06 -7.33 13.18
N ALA A 17 15.00 -6.44 13.55
CA ALA A 17 14.82 -5.50 14.66
C ALA A 17 13.61 -4.54 14.48
N LEU A 18 13.14 -4.38 13.23
CA LEU A 18 12.00 -3.56 12.85
C LEU A 18 10.65 -4.27 12.99
N ALA A 19 10.62 -5.59 13.21
CA ALA A 19 9.37 -6.37 13.30
C ALA A 19 8.41 -5.84 14.38
N LYS A 20 8.94 -5.25 15.47
CA LYS A 20 8.16 -4.59 16.52
C LYS A 20 7.33 -3.37 16.06
N TRP A 21 7.60 -2.86 14.87
CA TRP A 21 6.88 -1.75 14.24
C TRP A 21 5.96 -2.21 13.12
N ALA A 22 6.01 -3.49 12.73
CA ALA A 22 5.10 -4.04 11.74
C ALA A 22 3.67 -3.97 12.26
N VAL A 23 2.73 -3.66 11.38
CA VAL A 23 1.30 -3.53 11.72
C VAL A 23 0.49 -4.53 10.90
N ALA A 24 -0.73 -4.83 11.35
CA ALA A 24 -1.65 -5.66 10.57
C ALA A 24 -1.87 -5.07 9.16
N PRO A 25 -1.82 -5.87 8.07
CA PRO A 25 -1.95 -5.41 6.68
C PRO A 25 -3.24 -4.65 6.37
N PHE A 26 -4.26 -4.89 7.18
CA PHE A 26 -5.51 -4.16 7.17
C PHE A 26 -5.31 -2.64 7.26
N TRP A 27 -4.36 -2.17 8.08
CA TRP A 27 -4.09 -0.74 8.24
C TRP A 27 -3.48 -0.11 6.97
N PRO A 28 -2.39 -0.64 6.37
CA PRO A 28 -1.93 -0.17 5.06
C PRO A 28 -3.02 -0.20 3.98
N LEU A 29 -3.89 -1.21 3.97
CA LEU A 29 -5.02 -1.27 3.03
C LEU A 29 -6.00 -0.11 3.23
N LEU A 30 -6.39 0.17 4.48
CA LEU A 30 -7.20 1.34 4.81
C LEU A 30 -6.48 2.66 4.50
N GLY A 31 -5.17 2.73 4.74
CA GLY A 31 -4.34 3.87 4.37
C GLY A 31 -4.36 4.11 2.86
N LEU A 32 -4.31 3.04 2.06
CA LEU A 32 -4.43 3.11 0.60
C LEU A 32 -5.82 3.57 0.14
N MET A 33 -6.87 3.13 0.82
CA MET A 33 -8.27 3.50 0.54
C MET A 33 -8.60 4.96 0.90
N LEU A 34 -8.15 5.43 2.05
CA LEU A 34 -8.54 6.72 2.61
C LEU A 34 -7.51 7.82 2.35
N GLY A 35 -6.23 7.48 2.53
CA GLY A 35 -5.10 8.39 2.39
C GLY A 35 -4.46 8.39 1.00
N GLY A 36 -4.66 7.34 0.20
CA GLY A 36 -4.11 7.20 -1.15
C GLY A 36 -2.78 6.43 -1.18
N ALA A 37 -2.14 6.41 -2.36
CA ALA A 37 -0.97 5.58 -2.65
C ALA A 37 0.25 5.92 -1.78
N TRP A 38 0.44 7.20 -1.46
CA TRP A 38 1.58 7.68 -0.66
C TRP A 38 1.57 7.18 0.79
N LEU A 39 0.40 6.86 1.35
CA LEU A 39 0.27 6.41 2.74
C LEU A 39 0.32 4.88 2.80
N GLY A 40 -0.49 4.21 1.99
CA GLY A 40 -0.62 2.75 2.03
C GLY A 40 0.61 2.01 1.50
N LEU A 41 1.11 2.39 0.31
CA LEU A 41 2.16 1.62 -0.38
C LEU A 41 3.49 1.58 0.39
N PRO A 42 4.02 2.72 0.92
CA PRO A 42 5.24 2.66 1.71
C PRO A 42 5.09 1.78 2.95
N TRP A 43 3.90 1.73 3.55
CA TRP A 43 3.65 0.92 4.72
C TRP A 43 3.54 -0.58 4.39
N PHE A 44 2.98 -0.93 3.24
CA PHE A 44 3.08 -2.30 2.71
C PHE A 44 4.54 -2.70 2.52
N VAL A 45 5.34 -1.88 1.82
CA VAL A 45 6.77 -2.17 1.60
C VAL A 45 7.52 -2.29 2.93
N PHE A 46 7.23 -1.42 3.89
CA PHE A 46 7.81 -1.47 5.23
C PHE A 46 7.46 -2.76 5.97
N ASN A 47 6.20 -3.17 5.99
CA ASN A 47 5.77 -4.42 6.62
C ASN A 47 6.51 -5.63 6.02
N ALA A 48 6.66 -5.67 4.70
CA ALA A 48 7.39 -6.73 3.99
C ALA A 48 8.84 -6.86 4.49
N ILE A 49 9.51 -5.72 4.70
CA ILE A 49 10.88 -5.64 5.20
C ILE A 49 10.94 -5.99 6.69
N ALA A 50 10.05 -5.43 7.50
CA ALA A 50 10.07 -5.53 8.95
C ALA A 50 9.84 -6.98 9.42
N VAL A 51 8.86 -7.67 8.83
CA VAL A 51 8.54 -9.07 9.12
C VAL A 51 9.50 -10.03 8.40
N GLY A 52 10.24 -9.54 7.39
CA GLY A 52 11.14 -10.35 6.58
C GLY A 52 10.37 -11.36 5.74
N SER A 53 9.38 -10.87 4.99
CA SER A 53 8.51 -11.69 4.15
C SER A 53 9.30 -12.50 3.11
N PRO A 54 9.04 -13.81 2.97
CA PRO A 54 9.62 -14.62 1.89
C PRO A 54 9.22 -14.09 0.50
N THR A 55 8.02 -13.53 0.38
CA THR A 55 7.49 -12.98 -0.88
C THR A 55 7.78 -11.49 -1.09
N ARG A 56 8.67 -10.88 -0.29
CA ARG A 56 8.95 -9.43 -0.31
C ARG A 56 9.22 -8.84 -1.70
N VAL A 57 9.90 -9.57 -2.58
CA VAL A 57 10.22 -9.09 -3.94
C VAL A 57 8.94 -8.96 -4.78
N ARG A 58 8.02 -9.92 -4.65
CA ARG A 58 6.71 -9.88 -5.30
C ARG A 58 5.86 -8.74 -4.73
N GLU A 59 5.90 -8.52 -3.42
CA GLU A 59 5.22 -7.42 -2.76
C GLU A 59 5.76 -6.06 -3.23
N TRP A 60 7.07 -5.90 -3.35
CA TRP A 60 7.67 -4.68 -3.90
C TRP A 60 7.30 -4.48 -5.37
N GLY A 61 7.30 -5.56 -6.15
CA GLY A 61 6.84 -5.55 -7.54
C GLY A 61 5.38 -5.11 -7.66
N LEU A 62 4.50 -5.60 -6.79
CA LEU A 62 3.10 -5.18 -6.74
C LEU A 62 2.93 -3.73 -6.28
N ALA A 63 3.71 -3.29 -5.28
CA ALA A 63 3.68 -1.89 -4.84
C ALA A 63 4.15 -0.94 -5.96
N ALA A 64 5.22 -1.31 -6.67
CA ALA A 64 5.71 -0.58 -7.84
C ALA A 64 4.69 -0.59 -8.98
N LEU A 65 4.07 -1.75 -9.26
CA LEU A 65 3.01 -1.88 -10.27
C LEU A 65 1.80 -1.00 -9.92
N CYS A 66 1.41 -0.95 -8.65
CA CYS A 66 0.34 -0.07 -8.18
C CYS A 66 0.67 1.39 -8.50
N LEU A 67 1.86 1.85 -8.08
CA LEU A 67 2.30 3.23 -8.25
C LEU A 67 2.43 3.62 -9.73
N VAL A 68 3.13 2.81 -10.52
CA VAL A 68 3.35 3.05 -11.95
C VAL A 68 2.04 2.95 -12.72
N GLY A 69 1.20 1.96 -12.43
CA GLY A 69 -0.12 1.83 -13.06
C GLY A 69 -1.02 3.01 -12.75
N SER A 70 -1.06 3.47 -11.49
CA SER A 70 -1.81 4.69 -11.13
C SER A 70 -1.27 5.94 -11.82
N LEU A 71 0.05 6.07 -11.96
CA LEU A 71 0.68 7.18 -12.68
C LEU A 71 0.25 7.16 -14.16
N LEU A 72 0.39 6.03 -14.84
CA LEU A 72 0.06 5.87 -16.26
C LEU A 72 -1.42 6.09 -16.54
N ILE A 73 -2.31 5.51 -15.72
CA ILE A 73 -3.75 5.73 -15.84
C ILE A 73 -4.07 7.21 -15.65
N GLY A 74 -3.53 7.86 -14.63
CA GLY A 74 -3.80 9.28 -14.39
C GLY A 74 -3.29 10.20 -15.50
N LEU A 75 -2.10 9.94 -16.06
CA LEU A 75 -1.60 10.67 -17.23
C LEU A 75 -2.50 10.45 -18.46
N GLY A 76 -2.95 9.22 -18.69
CA GLY A 76 -3.89 8.90 -19.76
C GLY A 76 -5.22 9.65 -19.60
N LEU A 77 -5.76 9.71 -18.38
CA LEU A 77 -6.98 10.48 -18.09
C LEU A 77 -6.79 11.97 -18.33
N LEU A 78 -5.66 12.55 -17.91
CA LEU A 78 -5.35 13.96 -18.17
C LEU A 78 -5.25 14.26 -19.68
N GLN A 79 -4.65 13.37 -20.46
CA GLN A 79 -4.60 13.50 -21.93
C GLN A 79 -6.00 13.41 -22.56
N LEU A 80 -6.86 12.48 -22.12
CA LEU A 80 -8.23 12.33 -22.62
C LEU A 80 -9.10 13.55 -22.30
N VAL A 81 -8.92 14.15 -21.12
CA VAL A 81 -9.57 15.42 -20.76
C VAL A 81 -9.04 16.56 -21.61
N GLY A 82 -7.71 16.68 -21.76
CA GLY A 82 -7.08 17.73 -22.57
C GLY A 82 -7.44 17.66 -24.06
N ALA A 83 -7.67 16.45 -24.60
CA ALA A 83 -8.12 16.22 -25.96
C ALA A 83 -9.64 16.39 -26.15
N GLY A 84 -10.39 16.64 -25.06
CA GLY A 84 -11.84 16.87 -25.11
C GLY A 84 -12.68 15.59 -25.30
N TYR A 85 -12.14 14.40 -25.06
CA TYR A 85 -12.94 13.16 -25.04
C TYR A 85 -13.77 13.03 -23.76
N ILE A 86 -13.26 13.57 -22.65
CA ILE A 86 -13.94 13.63 -21.35
C ILE A 86 -14.26 15.10 -21.09
N GLN A 87 -15.55 15.44 -21.13
CA GLN A 87 -16.00 16.83 -21.03
C GLN A 87 -16.92 17.06 -19.84
N SER A 88 -17.76 16.08 -19.50
CA SER A 88 -18.73 16.24 -18.42
C SER A 88 -18.14 15.82 -17.07
N GLN A 89 -18.63 16.47 -16.00
CA GLN A 89 -18.24 16.13 -14.64
C GLN A 89 -18.53 14.66 -14.30
N ALA A 90 -19.64 14.11 -14.80
CA ALA A 90 -19.98 12.70 -14.60
C ALA A 90 -18.94 11.78 -15.26
N GLN A 91 -18.52 12.07 -16.50
CA GLN A 91 -17.48 11.29 -17.18
C GLN A 91 -16.15 11.33 -16.42
N ILE A 92 -15.77 12.48 -15.85
CA ILE A 92 -14.57 12.60 -15.01
C ILE A 92 -14.69 11.71 -13.77
N GLN A 93 -15.83 11.73 -13.08
CA GLN A 93 -16.05 10.89 -11.90
C GLN A 93 -15.97 9.40 -12.22
N TYR A 94 -16.58 8.96 -13.33
CA TYR A 94 -16.48 7.57 -13.79
C TYR A 94 -15.05 7.20 -14.19
N ALA A 95 -14.31 8.10 -14.84
CA ALA A 95 -12.93 7.87 -15.21
C ALA A 95 -12.02 7.72 -13.97
N LEU A 96 -12.25 8.53 -12.93
CA LEU A 96 -11.51 8.41 -11.67
C LEU A 96 -11.79 7.09 -10.94
N LEU A 97 -12.96 6.46 -11.12
CA LEU A 97 -13.22 5.13 -10.56
C LEU A 97 -12.24 4.08 -11.08
N THR A 98 -11.74 4.23 -12.32
CA THR A 98 -10.72 3.32 -12.86
C THR A 98 -9.44 3.35 -12.02
N LEU A 99 -9.01 4.52 -11.52
CA LEU A 99 -7.88 4.64 -10.61
C LEU A 99 -8.15 3.97 -9.26
N VAL A 100 -9.36 4.14 -8.74
CA VAL A 100 -9.78 3.52 -7.47
C VAL A 100 -9.74 2.00 -7.60
N VAL A 101 -10.40 1.45 -8.62
CA VAL A 101 -10.47 -0.01 -8.86
C VAL A 101 -9.06 -0.59 -9.05
N TRP A 102 -8.21 0.06 -9.83
CA TRP A 102 -6.82 -0.37 -10.02
C TRP A 102 -6.06 -0.49 -8.69
N LYS A 103 -6.07 0.58 -7.89
CA LYS A 103 -5.35 0.59 -6.60
C LYS A 103 -5.93 -0.41 -5.63
N LEU A 104 -7.25 -0.54 -5.55
CA LEU A 104 -7.88 -1.50 -4.65
C LEU A 104 -7.60 -2.94 -5.06
N ALA A 105 -7.59 -3.24 -6.37
CA ALA A 105 -7.23 -4.56 -6.87
C ALA A 105 -5.79 -4.93 -6.44
N ILE A 106 -4.81 -4.06 -6.70
CA ILE A 106 -3.42 -4.34 -6.31
C ILE A 106 -3.23 -4.30 -4.79
N GLY A 107 -3.88 -3.37 -4.09
CA GLY A 107 -3.87 -3.27 -2.63
C GLY A 107 -4.42 -4.52 -1.96
N TYR A 108 -5.48 -5.11 -2.52
CA TYR A 108 -6.03 -6.37 -2.03
C TYR A 108 -5.08 -7.55 -2.26
N LEU A 109 -4.40 -7.60 -3.42
CA LEU A 109 -3.36 -8.61 -3.68
C LEU A 109 -2.19 -8.50 -2.69
N LEU A 110 -1.75 -7.28 -2.36
CA LEU A 110 -0.75 -7.02 -1.33
C LEU A 110 -1.24 -7.44 0.06
N PHE A 111 -2.46 -7.07 0.41
CA PHE A 111 -3.11 -7.47 1.66
C PHE A 111 -3.13 -8.99 1.82
N MET A 112 -3.61 -9.73 0.81
CA MET A 112 -3.70 -11.19 0.87
C MET A 112 -2.33 -11.85 1.06
N GLN A 113 -1.29 -11.38 0.35
CA GLN A 113 0.07 -11.91 0.51
C GLN A 113 0.63 -11.64 1.90
N GLN A 114 0.52 -10.39 2.38
CA GLN A 114 1.06 -10.05 3.69
C GLN A 114 0.28 -10.68 4.83
N ASN A 115 -1.03 -10.87 4.67
CA ASN A 115 -1.85 -11.48 5.71
C ASN A 115 -1.40 -12.91 5.98
N ALA A 116 -1.14 -13.70 4.93
CA ALA A 116 -0.61 -15.06 5.08
C ALA A 116 0.75 -15.08 5.81
N THR A 117 1.69 -14.20 5.44
CA THR A 117 2.99 -14.13 6.11
C THR A 117 2.87 -13.67 7.57
N ILE A 118 1.99 -12.72 7.84
CA ILE A 118 1.82 -12.17 9.19
C ILE A 118 1.09 -13.14 10.11
N GLU A 119 0.16 -13.94 9.61
CA GLU A 119 -0.45 -15.04 10.37
C GLU A 119 0.61 -16.04 10.83
N ILE A 120 1.54 -16.42 9.94
CA ILE A 120 2.67 -17.28 10.31
C ILE A 120 3.58 -16.59 11.33
N TYR A 121 3.90 -15.31 11.15
CA TYR A 121 4.68 -14.55 12.14
C TYR A 121 4.02 -14.55 13.53
N GLN A 122 2.70 -14.34 13.59
CA GLN A 122 1.94 -14.37 14.84
C GLN A 122 1.87 -15.77 15.45
N TYR A 123 1.76 -16.82 14.63
CA TYR A 123 1.80 -18.21 15.08
C TYR A 123 3.10 -18.52 15.83
N TYR A 124 4.25 -17.99 15.39
CA TYR A 124 5.54 -18.11 16.08
C TYR A 124 5.73 -17.11 17.25
N GLY A 125 4.67 -16.47 17.73
CA GLY A 125 4.70 -15.56 18.87
C GLY A 125 5.05 -14.10 18.52
N GLY A 126 5.09 -13.76 17.23
CA GLY A 126 5.27 -12.40 16.77
C GLY A 126 4.11 -11.49 17.16
N VAL A 127 4.41 -10.34 17.77
CA VAL A 127 3.40 -9.35 18.14
C VAL A 127 3.45 -8.18 17.16
N LEU A 128 2.29 -7.82 16.62
CA LEU A 128 2.14 -6.66 15.75
C LEU A 128 1.88 -5.40 16.57
N ASN A 129 2.34 -4.28 16.04
CA ASN A 129 2.16 -2.99 16.65
C ASN A 129 0.72 -2.45 16.43
N ARG A 130 0.22 -1.72 17.42
CA ARG A 130 -1.09 -1.06 17.40
C ARG A 130 -1.06 0.33 16.76
N PHE A 131 0.13 0.85 16.40
CA PHE A 131 0.28 2.16 15.76
C PHE A 131 -0.33 2.26 14.34
N GLY A 132 -0.77 1.15 13.74
CA GLY A 132 -1.43 1.18 12.43
C GLY A 132 -2.66 2.09 12.38
N LEU A 133 -3.53 2.01 13.40
CA LEU A 133 -4.74 2.85 13.50
C LEU A 133 -4.42 4.36 13.53
N PRO A 134 -3.62 4.88 14.48
CA PRO A 134 -3.35 6.32 14.55
C PRO A 134 -2.61 6.82 13.31
N VAL A 135 -1.68 6.03 12.75
CA VAL A 135 -0.96 6.42 11.52
C VAL A 135 -1.93 6.59 10.35
N VAL A 136 -2.87 5.66 10.18
CA VAL A 136 -3.86 5.74 9.10
C VAL A 136 -4.81 6.93 9.30
N LEU A 137 -5.34 7.12 10.50
CA LEU A 137 -6.29 8.21 10.76
C LEU A 137 -5.63 9.59 10.61
N VAL A 138 -4.48 9.80 11.23
CA VAL A 138 -3.74 11.07 11.14
C VAL A 138 -3.25 11.29 9.70
N GLY A 139 -2.74 10.24 9.05
CA GLY A 139 -2.31 10.28 7.66
C GLY A 139 -3.43 10.68 6.70
N ALA A 140 -4.58 9.99 6.79
CA ALA A 140 -5.68 10.16 5.84
C ALA A 140 -6.47 11.46 6.05
N PHE A 141 -6.68 11.89 7.30
CA PHE A 141 -7.57 13.03 7.58
C PHE A 141 -6.84 14.35 7.87
N VAL A 142 -5.61 14.29 8.42
CA VAL A 142 -4.86 15.50 8.79
C VAL A 142 -3.75 15.77 7.77
N LEU A 143 -2.88 14.79 7.54
CA LEU A 143 -1.70 14.98 6.70
C LEU A 143 -2.03 15.03 5.21
N LYS A 144 -3.08 14.35 4.76
CA LYS A 144 -3.52 14.36 3.36
C LYS A 144 -3.65 15.78 2.79
N GLY A 145 -4.27 16.69 3.52
CA GLY A 145 -4.44 18.08 3.09
C GLY A 145 -3.10 18.84 2.94
N MET A 146 -2.10 18.50 3.74
CA MET A 146 -0.75 19.06 3.61
C MET A 146 -0.01 18.45 2.41
N VAL A 147 -0.09 17.13 2.25
CA VAL A 147 0.56 16.40 1.14
C VAL A 147 0.03 16.89 -0.21
N ILE A 148 -1.28 17.12 -0.35
CA ILE A 148 -1.87 17.66 -1.59
C ILE A 148 -1.25 19.01 -1.99
N LYS A 149 -0.93 19.89 -1.01
CA LYS A 149 -0.32 21.19 -1.28
C LYS A 149 1.12 21.09 -1.77
N TRP A 150 1.81 20.01 -1.42
CA TRP A 150 3.22 19.79 -1.73
C TRP A 150 3.41 19.01 -3.03
N VAL A 151 2.38 18.27 -3.45
CA VAL A 151 2.39 17.48 -4.68
C VAL A 151 2.01 18.38 -5.87
N PRO A 152 2.73 18.30 -6.99
CA PRO A 152 2.37 19.03 -8.20
C PRO A 152 0.92 18.79 -8.62
N ALA A 153 0.28 19.81 -9.20
CA ALA A 153 -1.11 19.74 -9.66
C ALA A 153 -1.34 18.67 -10.74
N THR A 154 -0.28 18.09 -11.31
CA THR A 154 -0.36 16.96 -12.25
C THR A 154 -0.37 15.60 -11.56
N LEU A 155 -0.07 15.50 -10.26
CA LEU A 155 0.07 14.23 -9.53
C LEU A 155 -0.91 14.10 -8.34
N TRP A 156 -1.78 15.10 -8.12
CA TRP A 156 -2.73 15.13 -7.00
C TRP A 156 -3.61 13.88 -6.92
N TYR A 157 -3.93 13.26 -8.07
CA TYR A 157 -4.74 12.04 -8.11
C TYR A 157 -4.09 10.87 -7.37
N LEU A 158 -2.76 10.78 -7.28
CA LEU A 158 -2.08 9.72 -6.51
C LEU A 158 -2.34 9.83 -4.99
N VAL A 159 -2.69 11.02 -4.52
CA VAL A 159 -2.99 11.34 -3.12
C VAL A 159 -4.48 11.31 -2.84
N VAL A 160 -5.30 11.70 -3.80
CA VAL A 160 -6.75 11.91 -3.60
C VAL A 160 -7.59 10.72 -4.05
N SER A 161 -7.17 10.00 -5.08
CA SER A 161 -7.88 8.79 -5.54
C SER A 161 -7.77 7.67 -4.54
#